data_AF-A0A182UD93-F1
#
_entry.id   AF-A0A182UD93-F1
#
_cell.length_a   1.000
_cell.length_b   1.000
_cell.length_c   1.000
_cell.angle_alpha   90.00
_cell.angle_beta   90.00
_cell.angle_gamma   90.00
#
_symmetry.space_group_name_H-M   'P 1'
#
loop_
_entity.id
_entity.type
_entity.pdbx_description
1 polymer ?
#
loop_
_entity_poly.entity_id
_entity_poly.type
_entity_poly.pdbx_seq_one_letter_code
_entity_poly.pdbx_strand_id
1 'polypeptide(L)'
;MGNIVYNLSIYDLAETTRLSWYSSDDDIKMCIVKGKDEDLCQNYIRVLAIPAQGSLLSCGTNAFRPLCRTYSINGNNYTVETEKPGQAMCPYDPTHNSTAVFVGE
;
A
#
# COMPACT_ATOMS: atom_id res chain seq x y z
N MET A 1 11.77 4.32 -0.50
CA MET A 1 10.72 4.25 0.55
C MET A 1 9.53 3.51 -0.03
N GLY A 2 9.55 2.19 0.05
CA GLY A 2 8.42 1.32 -0.26
C GLY A 2 8.06 0.49 0.97
N ASN A 3 6.96 -0.25 0.88
CA ASN A 3 6.52 -1.30 1.80
C ASN A 3 6.01 -0.86 3.17
N ILE A 4 6.07 0.43 3.54
CA ILE A 4 5.70 0.90 4.88
C ILE A 4 4.76 2.10 4.81
N VAL A 5 3.71 2.08 5.63
CA VAL A 5 2.88 3.24 5.96
C VAL A 5 3.16 3.65 7.40
N TYR A 6 3.53 4.91 7.62
CA TYR A 6 3.83 5.46 8.93
C TYR A 6 2.65 6.25 9.47
N ASN A 7 2.32 6.04 10.73
CA ASN A 7 1.41 6.88 11.50
C ASN A 7 2.25 7.73 12.45
N LEU A 8 2.32 9.02 12.16
CA LEU A 8 3.17 9.97 12.88
C LEU A 8 2.32 10.93 13.70
N SER A 9 2.83 11.33 14.85
CA SER A 9 2.30 12.47 15.60
C SER A 9 2.46 13.75 14.79
N ILE A 10 1.41 14.57 14.75
CA ILE A 10 1.43 15.86 14.03
C ILE A 10 2.27 16.93 14.75
N TYR A 11 2.61 16.72 16.03
CA TYR A 11 3.28 17.73 16.85
C TYR A 11 4.81 17.69 16.72
N ASP A 12 5.37 16.48 16.62
CA ASP A 12 6.80 16.22 16.67
C ASP A 12 7.28 15.23 15.59
N LEU A 13 6.38 14.75 14.73
CA LEU A 13 6.65 13.74 13.70
C LEU A 13 7.17 12.41 14.28
N ALA A 14 6.97 12.17 15.57
CA ALA A 14 7.34 10.91 16.20
C ALA A 14 6.48 9.77 15.64
N GLU A 15 7.10 8.62 15.38
CA GLU A 15 6.38 7.42 14.95
C GLU A 15 5.52 6.89 16.09
N THR A 16 4.20 6.89 15.89
CA THR A 16 3.24 6.26 16.81
C THR A 16 3.11 4.79 16.48
N THR A 17 2.89 4.48 15.19
CA THR A 17 2.78 3.12 14.66
C THR A 17 3.23 3.04 13.22
N ARG A 18 3.43 1.81 12.72
CA ARG A 18 3.69 1.53 11.31
C ARG A 18 2.95 0.30 10.84
N LEU A 19 2.55 0.30 9.57
CA LEU A 19 2.04 -0.85 8.85
C LEU A 19 3.10 -1.27 7.82
N SER A 20 3.56 -2.52 7.93
CA SER A 20 4.48 -3.13 6.96
C SER A 20 3.71 -4.02 5.97
N TRP A 21 3.92 -3.79 4.69
CA TRP A 21 3.31 -4.56 3.60
C TRP A 21 4.31 -4.71 2.45
N TYR A 22 5.12 -5.76 2.55
CA TYR A 22 6.05 -6.17 1.50
C TYR A 22 5.36 -7.00 0.43
N SER A 23 5.88 -6.92 -0.80
CA SER A 23 5.53 -7.87 -1.86
C SER A 23 6.01 -9.27 -1.53
N SER A 24 5.31 -10.28 -2.04
CA SER A 24 5.75 -11.67 -1.91
C SER A 24 7.04 -11.91 -2.70
N ASP A 25 7.87 -12.84 -2.25
CA ASP A 25 9.10 -13.21 -2.97
C ASP A 25 8.81 -13.66 -4.40
N ASP A 26 7.66 -14.31 -4.64
CA ASP A 26 7.27 -14.76 -5.97
C ASP A 26 6.88 -13.58 -6.88
N ASP A 27 6.18 -12.57 -6.35
CA ASP A 27 5.87 -11.34 -7.10
C ASP A 27 7.15 -10.55 -7.41
N ILE A 28 8.06 -10.44 -6.43
CA ILE A 28 9.37 -9.78 -6.61
C ILE A 28 10.18 -10.49 -7.70
N LYS A 29 10.32 -11.82 -7.61
CA LYS A 29 11.03 -12.62 -8.62
C LYS A 29 10.39 -12.44 -10.00
N MET A 30 9.07 -12.50 -10.07
CA MET A 30 8.35 -12.33 -11.34
C MET A 30 8.55 -10.93 -11.93
N CYS A 31 8.59 -9.89 -11.10
CA CYS A 31 8.88 -8.53 -11.51
C CYS A 31 10.28 -8.40 -12.12
N ILE A 32 11.29 -8.97 -11.46
CA ILE A 32 12.68 -8.97 -11.94
C ILE A 32 12.81 -9.78 -13.24
N VAL A 33 12.19 -10.97 -13.32
CA VAL A 33 12.18 -11.80 -14.53
C VAL A 33 11.53 -11.08 -15.73
N LYS A 34 10.58 -10.18 -15.48
CA LYS A 34 9.98 -9.30 -16.50
C LYS A 34 10.86 -8.11 -16.89
N GLY A 35 12.08 -8.02 -16.36
CA GLY A 35 13.08 -7.02 -16.74
C GLY A 35 12.94 -5.68 -16.03
N LYS A 36 12.31 -5.64 -14.84
CA LYS A 36 12.23 -4.44 -14.01
C LYS A 36 13.42 -4.38 -13.04
N ASP A 37 13.85 -3.15 -12.74
CA ASP A 37 14.91 -2.91 -11.75
C ASP A 37 14.46 -3.39 -10.37
N GLU A 38 15.37 -4.03 -9.64
CA GLU A 38 15.10 -4.62 -8.32
C GLU A 38 14.53 -3.59 -7.33
N ASP A 39 15.04 -2.35 -7.38
CA ASP A 39 14.53 -1.25 -6.55
C ASP A 39 13.06 -0.94 -6.81
N LEU A 40 12.59 -1.09 -8.05
CA LEU A 40 11.20 -0.83 -8.44
C LEU A 40 10.28 -2.02 -8.13
N CYS A 41 10.83 -3.20 -7.87
CA CYS A 41 10.09 -4.42 -7.52
C CYS A 41 9.67 -4.48 -6.04
N GLN A 42 9.36 -3.33 -5.45
CA GLN A 42 8.82 -3.20 -4.10
C GLN A 42 7.32 -2.88 -4.15
N ASN A 43 6.68 -2.86 -2.98
CA ASN A 43 5.32 -2.38 -2.85
C ASN A 43 5.31 -0.87 -2.55
N TYR A 44 5.08 -0.04 -3.55
CA TYR A 44 4.93 1.39 -3.36
C TYR A 44 3.47 1.71 -3.06
N ILE A 45 3.19 2.19 -1.86
CA ILE A 45 1.83 2.59 -1.46
C ILE A 45 1.46 3.88 -2.20
N ARG A 46 0.36 3.86 -2.96
CA ARG A 46 -0.07 4.97 -3.84
C ARG A 46 -1.45 5.49 -3.50
N VAL A 47 -2.27 4.71 -2.79
CA VAL A 47 -3.61 5.10 -2.35
C VAL A 47 -3.76 4.77 -0.87
N LEU A 48 -4.20 5.75 -0.10
CA LEU A 48 -4.60 5.58 1.30
C LEU A 48 -5.93 6.32 1.51
N ALA A 49 -6.90 5.66 2.13
CA ALA A 49 -8.19 6.24 2.48
C ALA A 49 -8.72 5.62 3.78
N ILE A 50 -9.60 6.35 4.47
CA ILE A 50 -10.32 5.89 5.66
C ILE A 50 -11.80 5.75 5.27
N PRO A 51 -12.25 4.56 4.82
CA PRO A 51 -13.62 4.38 4.33
C PRO A 51 -14.67 4.51 5.42
N ALA A 52 -14.30 4.15 6.64
CA ALA A 52 -15.13 4.20 7.83
C ALA A 52 -14.23 4.33 9.07
N GLN A 53 -14.81 4.70 10.21
CA GLN A 53 -14.07 4.76 11.46
C GLN A 53 -13.47 3.39 11.81
N GLY A 54 -12.16 3.36 12.09
CA GLY A 54 -11.44 2.12 12.36
C GLY A 54 -11.10 1.28 11.12
N SER A 55 -11.30 1.79 9.90
CA SER A 55 -10.95 1.10 8.65
C SER A 55 -9.92 1.88 7.84
N LEU A 56 -8.93 1.19 7.28
CA LEU A 56 -7.93 1.76 6.39
C LEU A 56 -7.89 0.99 5.07
N LEU A 57 -8.20 1.67 3.96
CA LEU A 57 -7.94 1.17 2.62
C LEU A 57 -6.53 1.61 2.20
N SER A 58 -5.70 0.65 1.81
CA SER A 58 -4.37 0.90 1.26
C SER A 58 -4.21 0.14 -0.06
N CYS A 59 -3.75 0.82 -1.11
CA CYS A 59 -3.35 0.19 -2.36
C CYS A 59 -1.91 0.52 -2.70
N GLY A 60 -1.19 -0.48 -3.22
CA GLY A 60 0.18 -0.31 -3.65
C GLY A 60 0.50 -1.09 -4.91
N THR A 61 1.62 -0.72 -5.54
CA THR A 61 2.07 -1.29 -6.81
C THR A 61 2.39 -2.78 -6.73
N ASN A 62 2.74 -3.25 -5.53
CA ASN A 62 3.10 -4.63 -5.19
C ASN A 62 3.95 -5.31 -6.29
N ALA A 63 5.17 -4.82 -6.51
CA ALA A 63 6.10 -5.33 -7.51
C ALA A 63 5.47 -5.47 -8.91
N PHE A 64 4.86 -4.39 -9.43
CA PHE A 64 4.15 -4.37 -10.71
C PHE A 64 2.97 -5.36 -10.79
N ARG A 65 2.36 -5.68 -9.65
CA ARG A 65 1.13 -6.45 -9.53
C ARG A 65 0.21 -5.76 -8.51
N PRO A 66 -0.43 -4.64 -8.88
CA PRO A 66 -1.12 -3.78 -7.93
C PRO A 66 -2.19 -4.52 -7.13
N LEU A 67 -2.21 -4.25 -5.83
CA LEU A 67 -3.13 -4.84 -4.86
C LEU A 67 -3.73 -3.74 -3.98
N CYS A 68 -4.91 -4.02 -3.45
CA CYS A 68 -5.55 -3.21 -2.42
C CYS A 68 -5.89 -4.10 -1.23
N ARG A 69 -5.65 -3.59 -0.02
CA ARG A 69 -6.04 -4.21 1.25
C ARG A 69 -6.89 -3.25 2.06
N THR A 70 -7.96 -3.79 2.65
CA THR A 70 -8.69 -3.11 3.71
C THR A 70 -8.24 -3.68 5.05
N TYR A 71 -7.86 -2.80 5.96
CA TYR A 71 -7.41 -3.14 7.30
C TYR A 71 -8.42 -2.67 8.34
N SER A 72 -8.66 -3.52 9.34
CA SER A 72 -9.25 -3.12 10.62
C SER A 72 -8.16 -2.51 11.50
N ILE A 73 -8.41 -1.34 12.08
CA ILE A 73 -7.51 -0.64 12.99
C ILE A 73 -8.02 -0.83 14.42
N ASN A 74 -7.26 -1.55 15.23
CA ASN A 74 -7.58 -1.80 16.64
C ASN A 74 -6.42 -1.31 17.52
N GLY A 75 -6.54 -0.06 18.00
CA GLY A 75 -5.46 0.62 18.69
C GLY A 75 -4.25 0.78 17.77
N ASN A 76 -3.14 0.10 18.10
CA ASN A 76 -1.89 0.16 17.33
C ASN A 76 -1.72 -1.00 16.34
N ASN A 77 -2.74 -1.86 16.20
CA ASN A 77 -2.68 -3.05 15.34
C ASN A 77 -3.52 -2.87 14.08
N TYR A 78 -2.99 -3.37 12.97
CA TYR A 78 -3.65 -3.43 11.66
C TYR A 78 -3.89 -4.89 11.30
N THR A 79 -5.15 -5.27 11.09
CA THR A 79 -5.51 -6.63 10.66
C THR A 79 -6.09 -6.58 9.26
N VAL A 80 -5.56 -7.37 8.32
CA VAL A 80 -6.10 -7.47 6.97
C VAL A 80 -7.48 -8.11 7.03
N GLU A 81 -8.51 -7.40 6.56
CA GLU A 81 -9.87 -7.93 6.43
C GLU A 81 -10.11 -8.48 5.02
N THR A 82 -9.70 -7.72 4.00
CA THR A 82 -9.84 -8.13 2.61
C THR A 82 -8.62 -7.73 1.81
N GLU A 83 -8.30 -8.54 0.80
CA GLU A 83 -7.31 -8.25 -0.22
C GLU A 83 -7.96 -8.45 -1.59
N LYS A 84 -7.79 -7.47 -2.48
CA LYS A 84 -8.35 -7.50 -3.83
C LYS A 84 -7.32 -7.05 -4.86
N PRO A 85 -7.45 -7.51 -6.11
CA PRO A 85 -6.67 -6.97 -7.21
C PRO A 85 -6.86 -5.45 -7.33
N GLY A 86 -5.75 -4.71 -7.47
CA GLY A 86 -5.73 -3.24 -7.47
C GLY A 86 -5.66 -2.61 -8.85
N GLN A 87 -5.90 -3.36 -9.93
CA GLN A 87 -5.90 -2.83 -11.29
C GLN A 87 -6.92 -1.70 -11.42
N ALA A 88 -6.56 -0.66 -12.18
CA ALA A 88 -7.30 0.60 -12.32
C ALA A 88 -7.44 1.46 -11.04
N MET A 89 -7.21 0.90 -9.85
CA MET A 89 -7.19 1.65 -8.57
C MET A 89 -5.79 2.16 -8.23
N CYS A 90 -4.75 1.40 -8.56
CA CYS A 90 -3.36 1.71 -8.28
C CYS A 90 -2.52 1.48 -9.54
N PRO A 91 -1.51 2.34 -9.83
CA PRO A 91 -0.61 2.10 -10.94
C PRO A 91 0.20 0.81 -10.73
N TYR A 92 0.66 0.23 -11.83
CA TYR A 92 1.61 -0.88 -11.82
C TYR A 92 3.03 -0.39 -11.55
N ASP A 93 3.44 0.64 -12.29
CA ASP A 93 4.78 1.23 -12.18
C ASP A 93 4.75 2.36 -11.14
N PRO A 94 5.65 2.37 -10.15
CA PRO A 94 5.71 3.43 -9.14
C PRO A 94 6.00 4.82 -9.74
N THR A 95 6.56 4.90 -10.95
CA THR A 95 6.85 6.16 -11.65
C THR A 95 5.66 6.73 -12.42
N HIS A 96 4.58 5.97 -12.59
CA HIS A 96 3.40 6.44 -13.30
C HIS A 96 2.60 7.44 -12.46
N ASN A 97 2.20 8.54 -13.08
CA ASN A 97 1.36 9.56 -12.46
C ASN A 97 -0.04 9.02 -12.20
N SER A 98 -0.53 9.21 -10.99
CA SER A 98 -1.85 8.76 -10.54
C SER A 98 -2.34 9.64 -9.41
N THR A 99 -3.66 9.82 -9.30
CA THR A 99 -4.31 10.45 -8.15
C THR A 99 -5.55 9.63 -7.78
N ALA A 100 -5.97 9.72 -6.51
CA ALA A 100 -7.15 9.03 -6.02
C ALA A 100 -7.91 9.94 -5.05
N VAL A 101 -9.24 9.90 -5.12
CA VAL A 101 -10.14 10.50 -4.14
C VAL A 101 -11.11 9.43 -3.69
N PHE A 102 -11.26 9.27 -2.38
CA PHE A 102 -12.31 8.42 -1.82
C PHE A 102 -13.55 9.28 -1.57
N VAL A 103 -14.68 8.85 -2.11
CA VAL A 103 -15.98 9.49 -1.90
C VAL A 103 -16.82 8.51 -1.09
N GLY A 104 -17.09 8.87 0.17
CA GLY A 104 -18.04 8.13 1.01
C GLY A 104 -19.48 8.42 0.59
N GLU A 105 -20.38 7.51 0.93
CA GLU A 105 -21.83 7.76 0.92
C GLU A 105 -22.29 8.45 2.20
#